data_AF-A0A451A5R4-F1
#
_entry.id   AF-A0A451A5R4-F1
#
_cell.length_a   1.000
_cell.length_b   1.000
_cell.length_c   1.000
_cell.angle_alpha   90.00
_cell.angle_beta   90.00
_cell.angle_gamma   90.00
#
_symmetry.space_group_name_H-M   'P 1'
#
loop_
_entity.id
_entity.type
_entity.pdbx_description
1 polymer ?
#
loop_
_entity_poly.entity_id
_entity_poly.type
_entity_poly.pdbx_seq_one_letter_code
_entity_poly.pdbx_strand_id
1 'polypeptide(L)' 'MEIWEQVLLGAVAILILLWFLPGARKAVKESPKGTREDWLGAIKPVLLVIAFVIFLILIARG' A
#
# COMPACT_ATOMS: atom_id res chain seq x y z
N MET A 1 -20.98 28.66 -0.66
CA MET A 1 -19.81 28.78 0.24
C MET A 1 -19.27 30.17 0.08
N GLU A 2 -19.23 30.93 1.16
CA GLU A 2 -18.63 32.26 1.20
C GLU A 2 -17.11 32.17 0.97
N ILE A 3 -16.49 33.22 0.41
CA ILE A 3 -15.04 33.24 0.10
C ILE A 3 -14.19 32.99 1.35
N TRP A 4 -14.62 33.51 2.50
CA TRP A 4 -13.93 33.34 3.77
C TRP A 4 -13.97 31.90 4.29
N GLU A 5 -15.06 31.17 4.05
CA GLU A 5 -15.16 29.75 4.38
C GLU A 5 -14.17 28.93 3.56
N GLN A 6 -14.03 29.24 2.26
CA GLN A 6 -13.06 28.57 1.40
C GLN A 6 -11.61 28.82 1.83
N VAL A 7 -11.29 30.06 2.20
CA VAL A 7 -9.96 30.42 2.72
C VAL A 7 -9.66 29.68 4.03
N LEU A 8 -10.63 29.63 4.94
CA LEU A 8 -10.48 28.92 6.21
C LEU A 8 -10.28 27.41 5.99
N LEU A 9 -11.05 26.80 5.09
CA LEU A 9 -10.89 25.39 4.73
C LEU A 9 -9.51 25.10 4.13
N GLY A 10 -9.00 25.99 3.27
CA GLY A 10 -7.65 25.88 2.72
C GLY A 10 -6.58 25.97 3.80
N ALA A 11 -6.71 26.90 4.74
CA ALA A 11 -5.79 27.03 5.87
C ALA A 11 -5.79 25.79 6.76
N VAL A 12 -6.98 25.23 7.07
CA VAL A 12 -7.11 23.99 7.85
C VAL A 12 -6.48 22.81 7.12
N ALA A 13 -6.68 22.69 5.80
CA ALA A 13 -6.06 21.63 5.01
C ALA A 13 -4.52 21.71 5.07
N ILE A 14 -3.94 22.91 4.96
CA ILE A 14 -2.50 23.12 5.09
C ILE A 14 -2.02 22.74 6.49
N LEU A 15 -2.73 23.15 7.54
CA LEU A 15 -2.39 22.81 8.92
C LEU A 15 -2.41 21.29 9.17
N ILE A 16 -3.41 20.60 8.64
CA ILE A 16 -3.48 19.13 8.71
C ILE A 16 -2.27 18.52 8.01
N LEU A 17 -1.95 18.98 6.79
CA LEU A 17 -0.78 18.48 6.07
C LEU A 17 0.50 18.72 6.88
N LEU A 18 0.72 19.92 7.41
CA LEU A 18 1.92 20.23 8.20
C LEU A 18 2.00 19.40 9.49
N TRP A 19 0.87 19.15 10.15
CA TRP A 19 0.81 18.34 11.38
C TRP A 19 1.07 16.86 11.13
N PHE A 20 0.49 16.29 10.06
CA PHE A 20 0.61 14.87 9.75
C PHE A 20 1.86 14.53 8.93
N LEU A 21 2.39 15.46 8.15
CA LEU A 21 3.59 15.26 7.31
C LEU A 21 4.81 14.71 8.06
N PRO A 22 5.21 15.20 9.25
CA PRO A 22 6.36 14.62 9.96
C PRO A 22 6.09 13.18 10.40
N GLY A 23 4.88 12.88 10.87
CA GLY A 23 4.46 11.53 11.26
C GLY A 23 4.44 10.57 10.07
N ALA A 24 3.86 10.99 8.95
CA ALA A 24 3.85 10.22 7.70
C ALA A 24 5.27 9.97 7.18
N ARG A 25 6.15 10.98 7.21
CA ARG A 25 7.56 10.83 6.82
C ARG A 25 8.29 9.84 7.74
N LYS A 26 8.06 9.92 9.06
CA LYS A 26 8.63 8.99 10.04
C LYS A 26 8.15 7.56 9.77
N ALA A 27 6.85 7.37 9.58
CA ALA A 27 6.25 6.08 9.27
C ALA A 27 6.87 5.46 8.00
N VAL A 28 7.02 6.23 6.92
CA VAL A 28 7.66 5.75 5.69
C VAL A 28 9.14 5.41 5.93
N LYS A 29 9.87 6.24 6.69
CA LYS A 29 11.30 6.03 6.98
C LYS A 29 11.55 4.81 7.86
N GLU A 30 10.68 4.58 8.85
CA GLU A 30 10.79 3.51 9.85
C GLU A 30 9.99 2.26 9.48
N SER A 31 9.28 2.27 8.35
CA SER A 31 8.54 1.10 7.85
C SER A 31 9.48 -0.10 7.71
N PRO A 32 9.09 -1.30 8.17
CA PRO A 32 9.85 -2.51 7.96
C PRO A 32 10.13 -2.68 6.46
N LYS A 33 11.40 -2.70 6.09
CA LYS A 33 11.79 -3.03 4.72
C LYS A 33 11.66 -4.53 4.57
N GLY A 34 10.95 -4.98 3.55
CA GLY A 34 10.84 -6.41 3.23
C GLY A 34 12.24 -7.01 3.14
N THR A 35 12.50 -7.99 3.99
CA THR A 35 13.75 -8.73 4.06
C THR A 35 13.75 -9.86 3.03
N ARG A 36 14.92 -10.46 2.79
CA ARG A 36 15.01 -11.67 1.95
C ARG A 36 14.10 -12.79 2.46
N GLU A 37 13.94 -12.93 3.78
CA GLU A 37 13.09 -13.95 4.39
C GLU A 37 11.60 -13.68 4.12
N ASP A 38 11.16 -12.42 4.11
CA ASP A 38 9.77 -12.07 3.75
C ASP A 38 9.46 -12.48 2.30
N TRP A 39 10.40 -12.24 1.38
CA TRP A 39 10.27 -12.66 -0.03
C TRP A 39 10.31 -14.17 -0.18
N LEU A 40 11.13 -14.87 0.59
CA LEU A 40 11.15 -16.33 0.63
C LEU A 40 9.86 -16.89 1.22
N GLY A 41 9.29 -16.26 2.25
CA GLY A 41 7.99 -16.63 2.81
C GLY A 41 6.86 -16.50 1.80
N ALA A 42 6.92 -15.47 0.94
CA ALA A 42 5.96 -15.27 -0.14
C ALA A 42 6.09 -16.29 -1.29
N ILE A 43 7.22 -17.01 -1.42
CA ILE A 43 7.43 -17.92 -2.56
C ILE A 43 6.46 -19.10 -2.56
N LYS A 44 6.14 -19.63 -1.38
CA LYS A 44 5.27 -20.80 -1.23
C LYS A 44 3.83 -20.53 -1.67
N PRO A 45 3.14 -19.46 -1.20
CA PRO A 45 1.80 -19.14 -1.71
C PRO A 45 1.81 -18.78 -3.20
N VAL A 46 2.84 -18.08 -3.70
CA VAL A 46 2.94 -17.76 -5.13
C VAL A 46 3.07 -19.03 -5.99
N LEU A 47 3.94 -19.96 -5.61
CA LEU A 47 4.09 -21.23 -6.31
C LEU A 47 2.79 -22.06 -6.30
N LEU A 48 2.04 -22.03 -5.18
CA LEU A 48 0.75 -22.70 -5.09
C LEU A 48 -0.26 -22.12 -6.09
N VAL A 49 -0.33 -20.79 -6.22
CA VAL A 49 -1.20 -20.13 -7.20
C VAL A 49 -0.80 -20.51 -8.63
N ILE A 50 0.51 -20.50 -8.94
CA ILE A 50 1.01 -20.90 -10.26
C ILE A 50 0.63 -22.34 -10.57
N ALA A 51 0.86 -23.27 -9.63
CA ALA A 51 0.52 -24.67 -9.79
C ALA A 51 -0.99 -24.88 -10.00
N PHE A 52 -1.82 -24.15 -9.25
CA PHE A 52 -3.27 -24.19 -9.40
C PHE A 52 -3.73 -23.72 -10.78
N VAL A 53 -3.17 -22.60 -11.29
CA VAL A 53 -3.49 -22.12 -12.64
C VAL A 53 -3.07 -23.13 -13.72
N ILE A 54 -1.87 -23.73 -13.59
CA ILE A 54 -1.42 -24.78 -14.52
C ILE A 54 -2.38 -25.97 -14.49
N PHE A 55 -2.78 -26.42 -13.31
CA PHE A 55 -3.74 -27.50 -13.14
C PHE A 55 -5.07 -27.20 -13.84
N LEU A 56 -5.61 -25.98 -13.68
CA LEU A 56 -6.83 -25.56 -14.37
C LEU A 56 -6.67 -25.57 -15.89
N ILE A 57 -5.53 -25.10 -16.42
CA ILE A 57 -5.23 -25.11 -17.85
C ILE A 57 -5.19 -26.55 -18.39
N LEU A 58 -4.61 -27.48 -17.65
CA LEU A 58 -4.53 -28.89 -18.05
C LEU A 58 -5.92 -29.53 -18.11
N ILE A 59 -6.78 -29.25 -17.13
CA ILE A 59 -8.18 -29.72 -17.14
C ILE A 59 -8.97 -29.07 -18.28
N ALA A 60 -8.79 -27.78 -18.55
CA ALA A 60 -9.55 -27.08 -19.58
C ALA A 60 -9.12 -27.45 -21.02
N ARG A 61 -7.93 -28.04 -21.19
CA ARG A 61 -7.38 -28.44 -22.50
C ARG A 61 -7.50 -29.94 -22.80
N GLY A 62 -7.80 -30.76 -21.78
CA GLY A 62 -8.09 -32.19 -21.92
C GLY A 62 -9.57 -32.45 -22.11
#